data_AF-A0A1Q6XE78-F1
#
_entry.id   AF-A0A1Q6XE78-F1
#
_cell.length_a   1.000
_cell.length_b   1.000
_cell.length_c   1.000
_cell.angle_alpha   90.00
_cell.angle_beta   90.00
_cell.angle_gamma   90.00
#
_symmetry.space_group_name_H-M   'P 1'
#
loop_
_entity.id
_entity.type
_entity.pdbx_description
1 polymer ?
#
loop_
_entity_poly.entity_id
_entity_poly.type
_entity_poly.pdbx_seq_one_letter_code
_entity_poly.pdbx_strand_id
1 'polypeptide(L)'
;MKDFRRARKRVEVSVGESVRIVRELQGLTQNGLSKLTGIPQSTISAIENDSVNLGVERAKVLARALNCHPAVLVFPGWEVEKESAA
;
A
#
# COMPACT_ATOMS: atom_id res chain seq x y z
N MET A 1 -18.10 11.25 24.80
CA MET A 1 -16.88 10.46 24.51
C MET A 1 -16.23 9.84 25.75
N LYS A 2 -16.97 9.51 26.84
CA LYS A 2 -16.33 8.99 28.07
C LYS A 2 -15.88 7.52 27.97
N ASP A 3 -16.32 6.80 26.94
CA ASP A 3 -16.06 5.35 26.79
C ASP A 3 -15.31 4.96 25.51
N PHE A 4 -14.65 5.91 24.83
CA PHE A 4 -13.85 5.59 23.66
C PHE A 4 -12.59 4.80 24.08
N ARG A 5 -12.51 3.52 23.70
CA ARG A 5 -11.31 2.70 23.85
C ARG A 5 -10.69 2.46 22.48
N ARG A 6 -9.49 2.99 22.27
CA ARG A 6 -8.73 2.78 21.03
C ARG A 6 -8.49 1.28 20.83
N ALA A 7 -8.77 0.78 19.63
CA ALA A 7 -8.42 -0.60 19.27
C ALA A 7 -6.90 -0.80 19.33
N ARG A 8 -6.47 -1.96 19.82
CA ARG A 8 -5.05 -2.32 19.92
C ARG A 8 -4.48 -2.56 18.51
N LYS A 9 -3.49 -1.75 18.08
CA LYS A 9 -2.69 -2.01 16.87
C LYS A 9 -1.93 -3.32 17.06
N ARG A 10 -2.16 -4.29 16.17
CA ARG A 10 -1.55 -5.64 16.26
C ARG A 10 -0.29 -5.78 15.42
N VAL A 11 -0.24 -5.08 14.30
CA VAL A 11 0.87 -5.11 13.35
C VAL A 11 1.04 -3.72 12.75
N GLU A 12 2.29 -3.36 12.47
CA GLU A 12 2.62 -2.22 11.63
C GLU A 12 2.73 -2.68 10.19
N VAL A 13 2.13 -1.92 9.27
CA VAL A 13 2.09 -2.28 7.86
C VAL A 13 2.85 -1.21 7.10
N SER A 14 3.88 -1.62 6.36
CA SER A 14 4.61 -0.73 5.46
C SER A 14 3.81 -0.40 4.19
N VAL A 15 4.28 0.55 3.41
CA VAL A 15 3.68 0.86 2.09
C VAL A 15 3.81 -0.34 1.14
N GLY A 16 4.97 -0.99 1.12
CA GLY A 16 5.20 -2.20 0.33
C GLY A 16 4.27 -3.34 0.72
N GLU A 17 4.12 -3.59 2.03
CA GLU A 17 3.18 -4.58 2.56
C GLU A 17 1.73 -4.23 2.21
N SER A 18 1.33 -2.96 2.26
CA SER A 18 -0.02 -2.54 1.84
C SER A 18 -0.31 -2.91 0.40
N VAL A 19 0.62 -2.63 -0.52
CA VAL A 19 0.50 -3.02 -1.94
C VAL A 19 0.38 -4.55 -2.07
N ARG A 20 1.23 -5.29 -1.36
CA ARG A 20 1.22 -6.76 -1.38
C ARG A 20 -0.11 -7.33 -0.89
N ILE A 21 -0.59 -6.85 0.26
CA ILE A 21 -1.85 -7.28 0.88
C ILE A 21 -3.00 -7.04 -0.09
N VAL A 22 -3.13 -5.84 -0.64
CA VAL A 22 -4.22 -5.51 -1.57
C VAL A 22 -4.12 -6.36 -2.84
N ARG A 23 -2.92 -6.59 -3.38
CA ARG A 23 -2.70 -7.47 -4.54
C ARG A 23 -3.15 -8.91 -4.26
N GLU A 24 -2.72 -9.47 -3.13
CA GLU A 24 -3.01 -10.86 -2.77
C GLU A 24 -4.47 -11.09 -2.42
N LEU A 25 -5.13 -10.12 -1.77
CA LEU A 25 -6.58 -10.14 -1.54
C LEU A 25 -7.39 -10.18 -2.84
N GLN A 26 -6.82 -9.69 -3.95
CA GLN A 26 -7.44 -9.76 -5.28
C GLN A 26 -7.00 -10.99 -6.10
N GLY A 27 -6.24 -11.91 -5.51
CA GLY A 27 -5.77 -13.12 -6.18
C GLY A 27 -4.76 -12.87 -7.29
N LEU A 28 -4.15 -11.67 -7.34
CA LEU A 28 -3.18 -11.32 -8.38
C LEU A 28 -1.78 -11.79 -8.01
N THR A 29 -1.06 -12.37 -8.96
CA THR A 29 0.40 -12.53 -8.83
C THR A 29 1.11 -11.21 -9.15
N GLN A 30 2.37 -11.04 -8.75
CA GLN A 30 3.15 -9.86 -9.16
C GLN A 30 3.26 -9.75 -10.68
N ASN A 31 3.37 -10.88 -11.39
CA ASN A 31 3.31 -10.91 -12.86
C ASN A 31 1.93 -10.51 -13.41
N GLY A 32 0.85 -10.90 -12.73
CA GLY A 32 -0.50 -10.45 -13.06
C GLY A 32 -0.65 -8.94 -12.93
N LEU A 33 -0.20 -8.38 -11.81
CA LEU A 33 -0.24 -6.93 -11.58
C LEU A 33 0.68 -6.17 -12.55
N SER A 34 1.84 -6.74 -12.90
CA SER A 34 2.75 -6.21 -13.93
C SER A 34 2.03 -6.05 -15.27
N LYS A 35 1.29 -7.07 -15.71
CA LYS A 35 0.51 -7.02 -16.95
C LYS A 35 -0.58 -5.95 -16.92
N LEU A 36 -1.24 -5.75 -15.78
CA LEU A 36 -2.33 -4.76 -15.64
C LEU A 36 -1.82 -3.31 -15.60
N THR A 37 -0.62 -3.10 -15.06
CA THR A 37 -0.09 -1.77 -14.76
C THR A 37 0.95 -1.29 -15.78
N GLY A 38 1.55 -2.22 -16.52
CA GLY A 38 2.75 -1.96 -17.33
C GLY A 38 4.02 -1.74 -16.49
N ILE A 39 3.95 -1.87 -15.16
CA ILE A 39 5.11 -1.75 -14.28
C ILE A 39 5.85 -3.09 -14.29
N PRO A 40 7.18 -3.13 -14.54
CA PRO A 40 7.93 -4.38 -14.53
C PRO A 40 7.72 -5.15 -13.22
N GLN A 41 7.58 -6.48 -13.31
CA GLN A 41 7.38 -7.32 -12.12
C GLN A 41 8.52 -7.15 -11.09
N SER A 42 9.76 -6.97 -11.53
CA SER A 42 10.90 -6.66 -10.66
C SER A 42 10.72 -5.36 -9.89
N THR A 43 10.09 -4.35 -10.50
CA THR A 43 9.76 -3.07 -9.84
C THR A 43 8.62 -3.25 -8.84
N ILE A 44 7.60 -4.04 -9.17
CA ILE A 44 6.52 -4.39 -8.22
C ILE A 44 7.12 -5.13 -7.02
N SER A 45 8.00 -6.10 -7.25
CA SER A 45 8.71 -6.80 -6.17
C SER A 45 9.55 -5.85 -5.32
N ALA A 46 10.28 -4.91 -5.93
CA ALA A 46 11.06 -3.93 -5.20
C ALA A 46 10.19 -2.99 -4.35
N ILE A 47 8.99 -2.63 -4.83
CA ILE A 47 8.00 -1.86 -4.07
C ILE A 47 7.46 -2.70 -2.90
N GLU A 48 7.02 -3.93 -3.16
CA GLU A 48 6.43 -4.82 -2.14
C GLU A 48 7.39 -5.21 -1.02
N ASN A 49 8.71 -5.13 -1.27
CA ASN A 49 9.76 -5.37 -0.28
C ASN A 49 10.39 -4.06 0.25
N ASP A 50 9.74 -2.92 0.05
CA ASP A 50 10.19 -1.58 0.50
C ASP A 50 11.62 -1.21 0.05
N SER A 51 12.13 -1.87 -0.99
CA SER A 51 13.45 -1.60 -1.57
C SER A 51 13.46 -0.36 -2.45
N VAL A 52 12.27 0.09 -2.91
CA VAL A 52 12.07 1.32 -3.67
C VAL A 52 10.84 2.05 -3.13
N ASN A 53 10.97 3.36 -2.90
CA ASN A 53 9.85 4.19 -2.48
C ASN A 53 8.75 4.24 -3.54
N LEU A 54 7.50 4.09 -3.09
CA LEU A 54 6.33 4.22 -3.95
C LEU A 54 5.99 5.70 -4.19
N GLY A 55 6.45 6.23 -5.33
CA GLY A 55 6.08 7.58 -5.77
C GLY A 55 4.60 7.72 -6.14
N VAL A 56 4.09 8.96 -6.07
CA VAL A 56 2.67 9.30 -6.29
C VAL A 56 2.12 8.79 -7.63
N GLU A 57 2.89 8.91 -8.72
CA GLU A 57 2.42 8.47 -10.04
C GLU A 57 2.27 6.94 -10.12
N ARG A 58 3.21 6.19 -9.55
CA ARG A 58 3.09 4.73 -9.45
C ARG A 58 1.97 4.31 -8.51
N ALA A 59 1.76 5.04 -7.42
CA ALA A 59 0.63 4.80 -6.52
C ALA A 59 -0.71 4.95 -7.24
N LYS A 60 -0.88 5.99 -8.07
CA LYS A 60 -2.09 6.17 -8.90
C LYS A 60 -2.28 5.02 -9.89
N VAL A 61 -1.22 4.56 -10.56
CA VAL A 61 -1.29 3.44 -11.51
C VAL A 61 -1.68 2.14 -10.80
N LEU A 62 -1.01 1.80 -9.70
CA LEU A 62 -1.30 0.60 -8.92
C LEU A 62 -2.72 0.64 -8.35
N ALA A 63 -3.14 1.78 -7.81
CA ALA A 63 -4.47 1.95 -7.22
C ALA A 63 -5.59 1.74 -8.24
N ARG A 64 -5.41 2.23 -9.49
CA ARG A 64 -6.36 1.93 -10.57
C ARG A 64 -6.42 0.45 -10.91
N ALA A 65 -5.26 -0.21 -11.06
CA ALA A 65 -5.22 -1.64 -11.36
C ALA A 65 -5.78 -2.51 -10.23
N LEU A 66 -5.61 -2.05 -8.98
CA LEU A 66 -6.11 -2.70 -7.77
C LEU A 66 -7.47 -2.16 -7.32
N ASN A 67 -8.19 -1.39 -8.16
CA ASN A 67 -9.53 -0.86 -7.85
C ASN A 67 -9.66 -0.25 -6.44
N CYS A 68 -8.65 0.50 -5.99
CA CYS A 68 -8.65 1.16 -4.69
C CYS A 68 -8.27 2.64 -4.83
N HIS A 69 -8.48 3.41 -3.77
CA HIS A 69 -7.99 4.79 -3.73
C HIS A 69 -6.48 4.79 -3.42
N PRO A 70 -5.65 5.64 -4.04
CA PRO A 70 -4.19 5.63 -3.81
C PRO A 70 -3.78 5.74 -2.34
N ALA A 71 -4.55 6.49 -1.55
CA ALA A 71 -4.33 6.64 -0.11
C ALA A 71 -4.33 5.30 0.66
N VAL A 72 -5.06 4.29 0.18
CA VAL A 72 -5.07 2.95 0.79
C VAL A 72 -3.68 2.31 0.71
N LEU A 73 -2.94 2.56 -0.37
CA LEU A 73 -1.62 1.99 -0.59
C LEU A 73 -0.53 2.74 0.18
N VAL A 74 -0.55 4.07 0.14
CA VAL A 74 0.54 4.91 0.66
C VAL A 74 0.38 5.32 2.13
N PHE A 75 -0.79 5.12 2.75
CA PHE A 75 -1.06 5.52 4.12
C PHE A 75 -1.65 4.40 5.01
N PRO A 76 -1.06 3.19 5.05
CA PRO A 76 -1.61 2.04 5.78
C PRO A 76 -1.69 2.20 7.31
N GLY A 77 -1.09 3.25 7.87
CA GLY A 77 -1.10 3.54 9.31
C GLY A 77 -1.08 5.03 9.65
N TRP A 78 -1.61 5.89 8.77
CA TRP A 78 -1.59 7.34 9.00
C TRP A 78 -2.43 7.73 10.22
N GLU A 79 -1.81 8.45 11.16
CA GLU A 79 -2.45 9.00 12.36
C GLU A 79 -2.44 10.53 12.28
N VAL A 80 -3.61 11.15 12.16
CA VAL A 80 -3.76 12.61 11.97
C VAL A 80 -3.13 13.45 13.09
N GLU A 81 -3.14 12.93 14.32
CA GLU A 81 -2.61 13.62 15.51
C GLU A 81 -1.10 13.40 15.72
N LYS A 82 -0.47 12.49 14.96
CA LYS A 82 0.98 12.36 14.94
C LYS A 82 1.48 13.20 13.78
N GLU A 83 2.06 14.35 14.11
CA GLU A 83 2.79 15.18 13.16
C GLU A 83 3.86 14.29 12.50
N SER A 84 3.61 13.90 11.25
CA SER A 84 4.52 13.03 10.52
C SER A 84 5.64 13.92 10.02
N ALA A 85 6.73 14.00 10.79
CA ALA A 85 7.97 14.58 10.33
C ALA A 85 8.38 13.86 9.03
N ALA A 86 8.43 14.63 7.95
CA ALA A 86 9.16 14.27 6.74
C ALA A 86 10.66 14.48 6.98
#